data_AF-A0A550HZS8-F1
#
_entry.id   AF-A0A550HZS8-F1
#
_cell.length_a   1.000
_cell.length_b   1.000
_cell.length_c   1.000
_cell.angle_alpha   90.00
_cell.angle_beta   90.00
_cell.angle_gamma   90.00
#
_symmetry.space_group_name_H-M   'P 1'
#
loop_
_entity.id
_entity.type
_entity.pdbx_description
1 polymer ?
#
loop_
_entity_poly.entity_id
_entity_poly.type
_entity_poly.pdbx_seq_one_letter_code
_entity_poly.pdbx_strand_id
1 'polypeptide(L)'
;MKTTLNTSDKVAVPVIIALSIAVPVIVLVLMLLPERYNIFGAEAITFPLFHGILNFLTAVLLIIGYFFMSVQKYIQHRNTMIAAFGLSVIFLVSYVLSKISNEPVPYGGEGMFRYVYFFILITHIVLSGIIVPLVLFTMYRGLKGEYEKHAKIARWTFPIWLYVAVTGVLVFLFMMPYY
;
A
#
# COMPACT_ATOMS: atom_id res chain seq x y z
N MET A 1 32.75 -0.71 -16.00
CA MET A 1 31.83 -1.63 -16.71
C MET A 1 30.50 -0.90 -16.87
N LYS A 2 30.17 -0.39 -18.08
CA LYS A 2 28.90 0.31 -18.32
C LYS A 2 27.78 -0.74 -18.29
N THR A 3 26.95 -0.72 -17.25
CA THR A 3 25.78 -1.58 -17.12
C THR A 3 24.76 -1.16 -18.19
N THR A 4 24.83 -1.76 -19.37
CA THR A 4 23.85 -1.56 -20.43
C THR A 4 22.50 -2.04 -19.93
N LEU A 5 21.58 -1.10 -19.70
CA LEU A 5 20.18 -1.40 -19.37
C LEU A 5 19.59 -2.30 -20.47
N ASN A 6 19.00 -3.43 -20.07
CA ASN A 6 18.26 -4.30 -20.99
C ASN A 6 17.08 -3.50 -21.58
N THR A 7 16.63 -3.78 -22.81
CA THR A 7 15.57 -3.03 -23.50
C THR A 7 14.29 -2.89 -22.66
N SER A 8 13.97 -3.93 -21.87
CA SER A 8 12.85 -3.88 -20.90
C SER A 8 13.08 -2.88 -19.75
N ASP A 9 14.30 -2.73 -19.24
CA ASP A 9 14.60 -1.79 -18.15
C ASP A 9 14.40 -0.34 -18.62
N LYS A 10 14.68 -0.03 -19.89
CA LYS A 10 14.49 1.31 -20.48
C LYS A 10 13.03 1.77 -20.48
N VAL A 11 12.08 0.84 -20.43
CA VAL A 11 10.64 1.14 -20.36
C VAL A 11 10.12 1.00 -18.93
N ALA A 12 10.44 -0.12 -18.27
CA ALA A 12 9.91 -0.43 -16.96
C ALA A 12 10.37 0.56 -15.88
N VAL A 13 11.65 0.97 -15.88
CA VAL A 13 12.18 1.86 -14.83
C VAL A 13 11.51 3.24 -14.89
N PRO A 14 11.41 3.93 -16.04
CA PRO A 14 10.65 5.18 -16.13
C PRO A 14 9.18 5.03 -15.73
N VAL A 15 8.51 3.95 -16.12
CA VAL A 15 7.11 3.69 -15.74
C VAL A 15 6.98 3.55 -14.22
N ILE A 16 7.84 2.77 -13.58
CA ILE A 16 7.85 2.59 -12.13
C ILE A 16 8.07 3.94 -11.43
N ILE A 17 9.03 4.74 -11.90
CA ILE A 17 9.31 6.07 -11.33
C ILE A 17 8.10 7.00 -11.51
N ALA A 18 7.52 7.04 -12.71
CA ALA A 18 6.35 7.86 -13.01
C ALA A 18 5.17 7.48 -12.10
N LEU A 19 4.85 6.19 -11.95
CA LEU A 19 3.80 5.71 -11.06
C LEU A 19 4.11 6.04 -9.58
N SER A 20 5.36 5.90 -9.17
CA SER A 20 5.80 6.17 -7.79
C SER A 20 5.70 7.64 -7.39
N ILE A 21 5.71 8.55 -8.37
CA ILE A 21 5.48 9.98 -8.16
C ILE A 21 3.99 10.30 -8.32
N ALA A 22 3.36 9.81 -9.39
CA ALA A 22 1.99 10.11 -9.72
C ALA A 22 1.02 9.66 -8.62
N VAL A 23 1.19 8.46 -8.07
CA VAL A 23 0.28 7.92 -7.05
C VAL A 23 0.23 8.80 -5.79
N PRO A 24 1.35 9.12 -5.11
CA PRO A 24 1.33 10.04 -3.97
C PRO A 24 0.83 11.43 -4.32
N VAL A 25 1.21 11.97 -5.48
CA VAL A 25 0.76 13.30 -5.93
C VAL A 25 -0.75 13.35 -6.12
N ILE A 26 -1.32 12.35 -6.80
CA ILE A 26 -2.78 12.22 -6.98
C ILE A 26 -3.45 12.17 -5.61
N VAL A 27 -2.96 11.34 -4.70
CA VAL A 27 -3.52 11.23 -3.34
C VAL A 27 -3.46 12.58 -2.61
N LEU A 28 -2.35 13.31 -2.68
CA LEU A 28 -2.20 14.62 -2.06
C LEU A 28 -3.17 15.65 -2.66
N VAL A 29 -3.33 15.69 -3.99
CA VAL A 29 -4.29 16.57 -4.66
C VAL A 29 -5.72 16.26 -4.21
N LEU A 30 -6.07 14.97 -4.13
CA LEU A 30 -7.40 14.54 -3.69
C LEU A 30 -7.69 14.92 -2.22
N MET A 31 -6.65 14.94 -1.38
CA MET A 31 -6.79 15.41 0.01
C MET A 31 -7.13 16.91 0.10
N LEU A 32 -6.83 17.69 -0.94
CA LEU A 32 -7.04 19.15 -1.00
C LEU A 32 -8.32 19.55 -1.77
N LEU A 33 -9.14 18.57 -2.20
CA LEU A 33 -10.40 18.87 -2.86
C LEU A 33 -11.33 19.66 -1.92
N PRO A 34 -11.88 20.82 -2.35
CA PRO A 34 -12.71 21.68 -1.52
C PRO A 34 -14.12 21.12 -1.28
N GLU A 35 -14.63 20.32 -2.21
CA GLU A 35 -15.95 19.70 -2.13
C GLU A 35 -15.85 18.24 -2.60
N ARG A 36 -16.62 17.37 -1.96
CA ARG A 36 -16.76 15.96 -2.37
C ARG A 36 -18.23 15.62 -2.53
N TYR A 37 -18.53 14.84 -3.56
CA TYR A 37 -19.89 14.44 -3.89
C TYR A 37 -20.02 12.94 -3.66
N ASN A 38 -21.03 12.48 -2.91
CA ASN A 38 -21.22 11.05 -2.67
C ASN A 38 -21.74 10.33 -3.93
N ILE A 39 -20.86 10.14 -4.92
CA ILE A 39 -21.17 9.55 -6.23
C ILE A 39 -21.71 8.12 -6.09
N PHE A 40 -21.33 7.41 -5.01
CA PHE A 40 -21.68 6.01 -4.79
C PHE A 40 -22.85 5.82 -3.83
N GLY A 41 -23.38 6.88 -3.21
CA GLY A 41 -24.38 6.77 -2.15
C GLY A 41 -23.92 5.91 -0.97
N ALA A 42 -22.60 5.79 -0.75
CA ALA A 42 -22.03 4.92 0.27
C ALA A 42 -22.09 5.58 1.65
N GLU A 43 -22.28 4.76 2.69
CA GLU A 43 -22.17 5.22 4.07
C GLU A 43 -20.72 5.55 4.42
N ALA A 44 -20.51 6.37 5.46
CA ALA A 44 -19.18 6.81 5.87
C ALA A 44 -18.24 5.63 6.17
N ILE A 45 -18.77 4.53 6.72
CA ILE A 45 -18.02 3.33 7.11
C ILE A 45 -17.72 2.37 5.94
N THR A 46 -18.46 2.42 4.83
CA THR A 46 -18.40 1.39 3.77
C THR A 46 -16.99 1.26 3.16
N PHE A 47 -16.41 2.36 2.69
CA PHE A 47 -15.06 2.37 2.13
C PHE A 47 -13.98 2.07 3.19
N PRO A 48 -13.99 2.70 4.38
CA PRO A 48 -13.07 2.35 5.47
C PRO A 48 -13.07 0.86 5.84
N LEU A 49 -14.24 0.22 5.96
CA LEU A 49 -14.33 -1.20 6.26
C LEU A 49 -13.72 -2.04 5.15
N PHE A 50 -14.07 -1.76 3.89
CA PHE A 50 -13.51 -2.44 2.73
C PHE A 50 -11.99 -2.32 2.67
N HIS A 51 -11.47 -1.11 2.89
CA HIS A 51 -10.04 -0.81 2.98
C HIS A 51 -9.34 -1.53 4.14
N GLY A 52 -9.99 -1.61 5.30
CA GLY A 52 -9.50 -2.36 6.45
C GLY A 52 -9.38 -3.86 6.15
N ILE A 53 -10.38 -4.45 5.50
CA ILE A 53 -10.38 -5.86 5.07
C ILE A 53 -9.25 -6.12 4.06
N LEU A 54 -9.11 -5.27 3.04
CA LEU A 54 -8.04 -5.43 2.04
C LEU A 54 -6.65 -5.36 2.65
N ASN A 55 -6.43 -4.45 3.59
CA ASN A 55 -5.16 -4.34 4.32
C ASN A 55 -4.92 -5.54 5.23
N PHE A 56 -5.93 -6.03 5.93
CA PHE A 56 -5.84 -7.23 6.75
C PHE A 56 -5.45 -8.45 5.90
N LEU A 57 -6.15 -8.69 4.80
CA LEU A 57 -5.86 -9.78 3.88
C LEU A 57 -4.45 -9.64 3.27
N THR A 58 -4.04 -8.41 2.93
CA THR A 58 -2.68 -8.14 2.45
C THR A 58 -1.64 -8.50 3.51
N ALA A 59 -1.83 -8.08 4.77
CA ALA A 59 -0.93 -8.41 5.86
C ALA A 59 -0.81 -9.94 6.07
N VAL A 60 -1.94 -10.65 6.03
CA VAL A 60 -1.97 -12.13 6.12
C VAL A 60 -1.19 -12.76 4.97
N LEU A 61 -1.42 -12.33 3.72
CA LEU A 61 -0.70 -12.85 2.57
C LEU A 61 0.80 -12.54 2.63
N LEU A 62 1.21 -11.37 3.16
CA LEU A 62 2.62 -11.05 3.35
C LEU A 62 3.28 -12.01 4.35
N ILE A 63 2.62 -12.30 5.48
CA ILE A 63 3.11 -13.25 6.48
C ILE A 63 3.23 -14.66 5.87
N ILE A 64 2.21 -15.11 5.14
CA ILE A 64 2.22 -16.40 4.42
C ILE A 64 3.33 -16.43 3.37
N GLY A 65 3.50 -15.35 2.61
CA GLY A 65 4.52 -15.22 1.58
C GLY A 65 5.93 -15.27 2.17
N TYR A 66 6.15 -14.66 3.34
CA TYR A 66 7.40 -14.76 4.09
C TYR A 66 7.65 -16.20 4.57
N PHE A 67 6.62 -16.86 5.12
CA PHE A 67 6.71 -18.26 5.50
C PHE A 67 7.10 -19.17 4.32
N PHE A 68 6.48 -19.00 3.15
CA PHE A 68 6.86 -19.78 1.97
C PHE A 68 8.30 -19.53 1.54
N MET A 69 8.81 -18.31 1.71
CA MET A 69 10.23 -18.01 1.45
C MET A 69 11.14 -18.71 2.47
N SER A 70 10.79 -18.74 3.76
CA SER A 70 11.61 -19.40 4.79
C SER A 70 11.70 -20.91 4.61
N VAL A 71 10.68 -21.54 4.01
CA VAL A 71 10.68 -22.97 3.64
C VAL A 71 11.05 -23.22 2.17
N GLN A 72 11.62 -22.23 1.48
CA GLN A 72 12.10 -22.32 0.09
C GLN A 72 11.04 -22.77 -0.94
N LYS A 73 9.76 -22.50 -0.67
CA LYS A 73 8.64 -22.75 -1.58
C LYS A 73 8.44 -21.56 -2.53
N TYR A 74 9.36 -21.39 -3.47
CA TYR A 74 9.46 -20.18 -4.32
C TYR A 74 8.22 -19.90 -5.18
N ILE A 75 7.57 -20.93 -5.72
CA ILE A 75 6.36 -20.76 -6.56
C ILE A 75 5.21 -20.24 -5.70
N GLN A 76 5.03 -20.83 -4.51
CA GLN A 76 4.01 -20.42 -3.54
C GLN A 76 4.28 -19.00 -3.03
N HIS A 77 5.53 -18.67 -2.70
CA HIS A 77 5.95 -17.31 -2.37
C HIS A 77 5.56 -16.33 -3.49
N ARG A 78 5.98 -16.60 -4.73
CA ARG A 78 5.68 -15.74 -5.88
C ARG A 78 4.19 -15.49 -6.05
N ASN A 79 3.38 -16.56 -6.08
CA ASN A 79 1.95 -16.46 -6.28
C ASN A 79 1.27 -15.68 -5.13
N THR A 80 1.73 -15.89 -3.89
CA THR A 80 1.22 -15.17 -2.72
C THR A 80 1.58 -13.69 -2.76
N MET A 81 2.81 -13.33 -3.15
CA MET A 81 3.22 -11.94 -3.28
C MET A 81 2.50 -11.22 -4.42
N ILE A 82 2.20 -11.91 -5.52
CA ILE A 82 1.35 -11.38 -6.61
C ILE A 82 -0.08 -11.12 -6.10
N ALA A 83 -0.66 -12.04 -5.31
CA ALA A 83 -1.98 -11.84 -4.73
C ALA A 83 -2.01 -10.65 -3.75
N ALA A 84 -1.01 -10.53 -2.86
CA ALA A 84 -0.86 -9.38 -1.96
C ALA A 84 -0.73 -8.05 -2.72
N PHE A 85 0.04 -8.05 -3.81
CA PHE A 85 0.17 -6.91 -4.71
C PHE A 85 -1.18 -6.55 -5.34
N GLY A 86 -1.93 -7.54 -5.84
CA GLY A 86 -3.27 -7.34 -6.41
C GLY A 86 -4.24 -6.69 -5.41
N LEU A 87 -4.28 -7.18 -4.16
CA LEU A 87 -5.10 -6.56 -3.11
C LEU A 87 -4.68 -5.12 -2.81
N SER A 88 -3.38 -4.82 -2.82
CA SER A 88 -2.87 -3.46 -2.62
C SER A 88 -3.25 -2.53 -3.77
N VAL A 89 -3.29 -3.03 -5.01
CA VAL A 89 -3.78 -2.27 -6.18
C VAL A 89 -5.27 -2.00 -6.06
N ILE A 90 -6.09 -3.00 -5.69
CA ILE A 90 -7.52 -2.83 -5.47
C ILE A 90 -7.75 -1.78 -4.38
N PHE A 91 -7.02 -1.87 -3.26
CA PHE A 91 -7.07 -0.89 -2.17
C PHE A 91 -6.76 0.52 -2.68
N LEU A 92 -5.70 0.70 -3.46
CA LEU A 92 -5.29 2.02 -3.92
C LEU A 92 -6.35 2.65 -4.84
N VAL A 93 -6.90 1.87 -5.77
CA VAL A 93 -7.96 2.33 -6.68
C VAL A 93 -9.22 2.68 -5.88
N SER A 94 -9.67 1.80 -4.99
CA SER A 94 -10.85 2.08 -4.15
C SER A 94 -10.62 3.26 -3.20
N TYR A 95 -9.39 3.43 -2.70
CA TYR A 95 -9.01 4.57 -1.86
C TYR A 95 -9.12 5.89 -2.62
N VAL A 96 -8.58 5.97 -3.83
CA VAL A 96 -8.72 7.14 -4.70
C VAL A 96 -10.19 7.46 -4.97
N LEU A 97 -11.01 6.45 -5.32
CA LEU A 97 -12.45 6.64 -5.53
C LEU A 97 -13.14 7.16 -4.26
N SER A 98 -12.80 6.62 -3.09
CA SER A 98 -13.37 7.08 -1.81
C SER A 98 -13.01 8.54 -1.50
N LYS A 99 -11.82 9.01 -1.90
CA LYS A 99 -11.38 10.40 -1.65
C LYS A 99 -12.04 11.41 -2.58
N ILE A 100 -12.54 10.97 -3.73
CA ILE A 100 -13.35 11.80 -4.61
C ILE A 100 -14.78 11.93 -4.04
N SER A 101 -15.28 10.87 -3.38
CA SER A 101 -16.69 10.78 -3.02
C SER A 101 -17.04 11.12 -1.57
N ASN A 102 -16.16 10.85 -0.61
CA ASN A 102 -16.50 10.89 0.82
C ASN A 102 -15.80 12.04 1.55
N GLU A 103 -16.57 12.80 2.32
CA GLU A 103 -16.02 13.82 3.22
C GLU A 103 -15.05 13.21 4.26
N PRO A 104 -13.97 13.93 4.62
CA PRO A 104 -13.07 13.44 5.66
C PRO A 104 -13.80 13.43 7.00
N VAL A 105 -13.82 12.27 7.67
CA VAL A 105 -14.28 12.15 9.05
C VAL A 105 -13.12 12.53 9.98
N PRO A 106 -13.26 13.55 10.85
CA PRO A 106 -12.22 13.93 11.80
C PRO A 106 -12.12 12.90 12.93
N TYR A 107 -10.91 12.65 13.41
CA TYR A 107 -10.70 11.78 14.57
C TYR A 107 -11.14 12.49 15.86
N GLY A 108 -12.14 11.91 16.55
CA GLY A 108 -12.74 12.46 17.76
C GLY A 108 -12.12 11.98 19.08
N GLY A 109 -11.02 11.21 19.05
CA GLY A 109 -10.37 10.71 20.26
C GLY A 109 -9.54 11.77 21.00
N GLU A 110 -9.44 11.60 22.32
CA GLU A 110 -8.76 12.51 23.24
C GLU A 110 -7.62 11.82 24.00
N GLY A 111 -6.83 12.62 24.73
CA GLY A 111 -5.76 12.13 25.60
C GLY A 111 -4.69 11.30 24.87
N MET A 112 -4.24 10.22 25.51
CA MET A 112 -3.18 9.35 24.97
C MET A 112 -3.54 8.73 23.62
N PHE A 113 -4.81 8.34 23.42
CA PHE A 113 -5.25 7.70 22.18
C PHE A 113 -5.11 8.61 20.96
N ARG A 114 -5.28 9.93 21.14
CA ARG A 114 -5.05 10.93 20.10
C ARG A 114 -3.61 10.91 19.59
N TYR A 115 -2.64 10.92 20.51
CA TYR A 115 -1.22 10.90 20.14
C TYR A 115 -0.82 9.60 19.45
N VAL A 116 -1.30 8.46 19.96
CA VAL A 116 -1.05 7.14 19.36
C VAL A 116 -1.65 7.06 17.96
N TYR A 117 -2.90 7.51 17.79
CA TYR A 117 -3.56 7.54 16.48
C TYR A 117 -2.79 8.38 15.48
N PHE A 118 -2.43 9.63 15.81
CA PHE A 118 -1.74 10.49 14.87
C PHE A 118 -0.32 10.00 14.57
N PHE A 119 0.38 9.41 15.54
CA PHE A 119 1.66 8.76 15.28
C PHE A 119 1.50 7.65 14.22
N ILE A 120 0.56 6.72 14.43
CA ILE A 120 0.28 5.62 13.49
C ILE A 120 -0.15 6.17 12.12
N LEU A 121 -1.04 7.15 12.10
CA LEU A 121 -1.57 7.72 10.86
C LEU A 121 -0.46 8.39 10.04
N ILE A 122 0.36 9.23 10.67
CA ILE A 122 1.43 9.96 9.99
C ILE A 122 2.47 8.99 9.46
N THR A 123 2.93 8.03 10.27
CA THR A 123 3.91 7.04 9.82
C THR A 123 3.34 6.15 8.72
N HIS A 124 2.07 5.75 8.81
CA HIS A 124 1.37 5.01 7.78
C HIS A 124 1.35 5.76 6.46
N ILE A 125 0.97 7.04 6.44
CA ILE A 125 0.91 7.86 5.21
C ILE A 125 2.30 8.01 4.59
N VAL A 126 3.31 8.35 5.39
CA VAL A 126 4.69 8.54 4.89
C VAL A 126 5.24 7.23 4.31
N LEU A 127 5.10 6.12 5.03
CA LEU A 127 5.58 4.81 4.57
C LEU A 127 4.75 4.28 3.40
N SER A 128 3.48 4.64 3.28
CA SER A 128 2.65 4.33 2.11
C SER A 128 3.15 5.02 0.84
N GLY A 129 3.71 6.23 0.93
CA GLY A 129 4.39 6.85 -0.22
C GLY A 129 5.68 6.12 -0.58
N ILE A 130 6.49 5.77 0.42
CA ILE A 130 7.80 5.10 0.23
C ILE A 130 7.63 3.68 -0.32
N ILE A 131 6.57 2.96 0.06
CA ILE A 131 6.41 1.56 -0.33
C ILE A 131 6.07 1.36 -1.81
N VAL A 132 5.45 2.35 -2.48
CA VAL A 132 5.08 2.28 -3.89
C VAL A 132 6.29 1.94 -4.80
N PRO A 133 7.38 2.74 -4.81
CA PRO A 133 8.56 2.40 -5.63
C PRO A 133 9.19 1.08 -5.20
N LEU A 134 9.26 0.81 -3.89
CA LEU A 134 9.89 -0.40 -3.37
C LEU A 134 9.18 -1.67 -3.85
N VAL A 135 7.85 -1.74 -3.71
CA VAL A 135 7.06 -2.89 -4.16
C VAL A 135 7.14 -3.05 -5.67
N LEU A 136 6.99 -1.95 -6.43
CA LEU A 136 7.05 -2.03 -7.90
C LEU A 136 8.42 -2.54 -8.39
N PHE A 137 9.53 -2.06 -7.83
CA PHE A 137 10.86 -2.58 -8.16
C PHE A 137 11.06 -4.02 -7.68
N THR A 138 10.61 -4.38 -6.47
CA THR A 138 10.71 -5.76 -5.96
C THR A 138 9.95 -6.73 -6.86
N MET A 139 8.73 -6.39 -7.27
CA MET A 139 7.91 -7.19 -8.19
C MET A 139 8.56 -7.29 -9.57
N TYR A 140 9.01 -6.16 -10.14
CA TYR A 140 9.69 -6.15 -11.44
C TYR A 140 10.92 -7.06 -11.46
N ARG A 141 11.80 -6.93 -10.47
CA ARG A 141 13.03 -7.76 -10.37
C ARG A 141 12.69 -9.24 -10.15
N GLY A 142 11.66 -9.54 -9.35
CA GLY A 142 11.19 -10.91 -9.12
C GLY A 142 10.63 -11.57 -10.37
N LEU A 143 9.79 -10.85 -11.13
CA LEU A 143 9.18 -11.34 -12.39
C LEU A 143 10.21 -11.50 -13.52
N LYS A 144 11.28 -10.70 -13.50
CA LYS A 144 12.41 -10.80 -14.45
C LYS A 144 13.41 -11.91 -14.09
N GLY A 145 13.23 -12.59 -12.95
CA GLY A 145 14.16 -13.62 -12.47
C GLY A 145 15.48 -13.06 -11.92
N GLU A 146 15.57 -11.75 -11.65
CA GLU A 146 16.76 -11.12 -11.09
C GLU A 146 16.77 -11.26 -9.55
N TYR A 147 16.80 -12.51 -9.06
CA TYR A 147 16.53 -12.85 -7.66
C TYR A 147 17.49 -12.20 -6.67
N GLU A 148 18.77 -12.03 -7.01
CA GLU A 148 19.72 -11.31 -6.15
C GLU A 148 19.33 -9.84 -5.94
N LYS A 149 18.90 -9.15 -7.01
CA LYS A 149 18.45 -7.76 -6.93
C LYS A 149 17.09 -7.68 -6.24
N HIS A 150 16.20 -8.63 -6.52
CA HIS A 150 14.93 -8.77 -5.82
C HIS A 150 15.16 -8.87 -4.30
N ALA A 151 16.00 -9.79 -3.84
CA ALA A 151 16.28 -10.00 -2.42
C ALA A 151 16.87 -8.76 -1.72
N LYS A 152 17.77 -8.04 -2.39
CA LYS A 152 18.37 -6.79 -1.87
C LYS A 152 17.34 -5.71 -1.56
N ILE A 153 16.29 -5.60 -2.38
CA ILE A 153 15.22 -4.62 -2.19
C ILE A 153 14.14 -5.19 -1.25
N ALA A 154 13.80 -6.47 -1.43
CA ALA A 154 12.76 -7.17 -0.67
C ALA A 154 12.99 -7.14 0.85
N ARG A 155 14.26 -7.14 1.31
CA ARG A 155 14.60 -7.00 2.74
C ARG A 155 14.08 -5.71 3.39
N TRP A 156 13.88 -4.67 2.58
CA TRP A 156 13.31 -3.38 3.00
C TRP A 156 11.83 -3.30 2.63
N THR A 157 11.46 -3.76 1.44
CA THR A 157 10.07 -3.79 0.97
C THR A 157 9.18 -4.56 1.94
N PHE A 158 9.59 -5.76 2.35
CA PHE A 158 8.76 -6.63 3.18
C PHE A 158 8.34 -5.99 4.53
N PRO A 159 9.27 -5.53 5.40
CA PRO A 159 8.88 -4.96 6.68
C PRO A 159 8.06 -3.67 6.53
N ILE A 160 8.38 -2.83 5.54
CA ILE A 160 7.62 -1.59 5.29
C ILE A 160 6.22 -1.93 4.77
N TRP A 161 6.09 -2.89 3.85
CA TRP A 161 4.79 -3.30 3.31
C TRP A 161 3.91 -3.91 4.39
N LEU A 162 4.47 -4.79 5.21
CA LEU A 162 3.75 -5.39 6.33
C LEU A 162 3.33 -4.33 7.35
N TYR A 163 4.22 -3.38 7.67
CA TYR A 163 3.89 -2.25 8.56
C TYR A 163 2.71 -1.45 8.02
N VAL A 164 2.76 -1.04 6.75
CA VAL A 164 1.68 -0.26 6.12
C VAL A 164 0.37 -1.05 6.12
N ALA A 165 0.38 -2.33 5.77
CA ALA A 165 -0.81 -3.17 5.78
C ALA A 165 -1.42 -3.30 7.19
N VAL A 166 -0.61 -3.58 8.21
CA VAL A 166 -1.08 -3.70 9.60
C VAL A 166 -1.58 -2.36 10.14
N THR A 167 -0.83 -1.28 9.93
CA THR A 167 -1.24 0.06 10.39
C THR A 167 -2.48 0.57 9.67
N GLY A 168 -2.72 0.17 8.42
CA GLY A 168 -3.98 0.47 7.72
C GLY A 168 -5.20 -0.13 8.41
N VAL A 169 -5.08 -1.35 8.95
CA VAL A 169 -6.11 -1.96 9.80
C VAL A 169 -6.27 -1.17 11.10
N LEU A 170 -5.17 -0.80 11.75
CA LEU A 170 -5.21 -0.02 12.99
C LEU A 170 -5.90 1.34 12.79
N VAL A 171 -5.58 2.06 11.72
CA VAL A 171 -6.24 3.34 11.39
C VAL A 171 -7.74 3.15 11.27
N PHE A 172 -8.20 2.07 10.62
CA PHE A 172 -9.62 1.73 10.55
C PHE A 172 -10.21 1.46 11.95
N LEU A 173 -9.57 0.62 12.77
CA LEU A 173 -10.07 0.28 14.10
C LEU A 173 -10.15 1.51 15.03
N PHE A 174 -9.17 2.41 14.97
CA PHE A 174 -9.20 3.67 15.71
C PHE A 174 -10.34 4.58 15.24
N MET A 175 -10.61 4.62 13.93
CA MET A 175 -11.68 5.44 13.37
C MET A 175 -13.07 4.82 13.50
N MET A 176 -13.18 3.51 13.77
CA MET A 176 -14.44 2.76 13.80
C MET A 176 -15.55 3.42 14.63
N PRO A 177 -15.30 3.99 15.83
CA PRO A 177 -16.35 4.63 16.63
C PRO A 177 -16.83 5.99 16.09
N TYR A 178 -16.17 6.54 15.07
CA TYR A 178 -16.41 7.89 14.55
C TYR A 178 -17.03 7.90 13.15
N TYR A 179 -17.24 6.73 12.54
CA TYR A 179 -18.01 6.58 11.30
C TYR A 179 -19.50 6.47 11.61
#